data_AF-A0A662X6A1-F1
#
_entry.id   AF-A0A662X6A1-F1
#
_cell.length_a   1.000
_cell.length_b   1.000
_cell.length_c   1.000
_cell.angle_alpha   90.00
_cell.angle_beta   90.00
_cell.angle_gamma   90.00
#
_symmetry.space_group_name_H-M   'P 1'
#
loop_
_entity.id
_entity.type
_entity.pdbx_description
1 polymer ?
#
loop_
_entity_poly.entity_id
_entity_poly.type
_entity_poly.pdbx_seq_one_letter_code
_entity_poly.pdbx_strand_id
1 'polypeptide(L)'
;MGWKRSHPHSKPHPLASSSVAMLSMANNADAGPRVIRLPPYKYVHVLDTNSNVSRVLAGPLTYTRQEHEHVLTAPQDMIVLPAQHYVEVANPVVRTEDGEIARDAYSQAKLQHGEKEFRIFDKYPEPFPLYPGEEQVSPIRELRVVPVDSALRIRATRKVGKYVAGDEWLFVGPATYYPRVEEEVVVFVQAIVIKKNQAVKFRAEKKCTDALGIARDAGEEWLVRTPGAYLPQIDEVHVETLQAHILTLQTALHLRALRTFTDVYGTPRRAGEEWLVTTDTAETHVQDVHEEIIGNVTVTTLTNRQYCVVVDPVVNGVQRRGTREMRKGEASFFLQPGEQLENGRVEDICVLADDEAVLLQAIEPFVDLLEEEGDEPEDEDDSHVQKKKATGHGVKREAGERWMVHGPREYIPPIQVKVLETRRAIPLDTNEGVYVRERKTGHVRAVKGETYMLQPTEELWTKYVPPAVEGLLSSQSGGSAYVTDPTLSNKLTASLGRPWDSKNGAPRRRDPTRVVTFEVPHNAGIQVYDYKTTSSRILFGPTLVMLEPDEQFTVLRLSGGVPKEPNVIRTLCLQLGPDFMRDQIV
;
A
#
# COMPACT_ATOMS: atom_id res chain seq x y z
N MET A 1 23.97 17.05 -24.42
CA MET A 1 24.42 16.19 -25.53
C MET A 1 23.33 16.17 -26.58
N GLY A 2 23.55 16.83 -27.71
CA GLY A 2 22.58 16.96 -28.79
C GLY A 2 22.59 15.73 -29.72
N TRP A 3 21.41 15.27 -30.10
CA TRP A 3 21.26 14.20 -31.10
C TRP A 3 20.61 14.75 -32.37
N LYS A 4 21.34 14.51 -33.45
CA LYS A 4 21.18 15.05 -34.81
C LYS A 4 20.01 14.39 -35.53
N ARG A 5 19.20 15.20 -36.19
CA ARG A 5 18.30 14.80 -37.28
C ARG A 5 19.13 14.57 -38.56
N SER A 6 19.02 13.41 -39.18
CA SER A 6 19.57 13.12 -40.51
C SER A 6 18.44 13.11 -41.54
N HIS A 7 18.43 14.10 -42.42
CA HIS A 7 17.68 14.10 -43.69
C HIS A 7 18.50 13.37 -44.77
N PRO A 8 17.88 12.60 -45.66
CA PRO A 8 18.42 12.38 -47.00
C PRO A 8 17.73 13.32 -48.00
N HIS A 9 18.58 14.09 -48.70
CA HIS A 9 18.21 14.92 -49.85
C HIS A 9 17.72 14.05 -51.02
N SER A 10 16.48 14.27 -51.47
CA SER A 10 16.03 13.92 -52.82
C SER A 10 15.97 15.18 -53.69
N LYS A 11 16.46 15.05 -54.94
CA LYS A 11 16.56 16.13 -55.93
C LYS A 11 15.17 16.63 -56.34
N PRO A 12 15.00 17.92 -56.68
CA PRO A 12 13.73 18.44 -57.17
C PRO A 12 13.48 17.97 -58.61
N HIS A 13 12.39 17.25 -58.83
CA HIS A 13 11.80 17.07 -60.16
C HIS A 13 11.01 18.34 -60.54
N PRO A 14 10.99 18.72 -61.83
CA PRO A 14 10.53 20.03 -62.25
C PRO A 14 9.02 20.21 -62.05
N LEU A 15 8.65 21.37 -61.53
CA LEU A 15 7.29 21.90 -61.52
C LEU A 15 6.78 21.95 -62.97
N ALA A 16 5.87 21.04 -63.31
CA ALA A 16 5.06 21.17 -64.51
C ALA A 16 4.09 22.34 -64.28
N SER A 17 4.45 23.48 -64.88
CA SER A 17 3.56 24.60 -65.11
C SER A 17 2.29 24.08 -65.81
N SER A 18 1.17 24.05 -65.09
CA SER A 18 -0.15 23.97 -65.72
C SER A 18 -0.41 25.34 -66.35
N SER A 19 -0.16 25.41 -67.65
CA SER A 19 -0.47 26.55 -68.49
C SER A 19 -1.99 26.75 -68.51
N VAL A 20 -2.44 27.84 -67.91
CA VAL A 20 -3.76 28.44 -68.19
C VAL A 20 -3.75 28.86 -69.66
N ALA A 21 -4.24 27.98 -70.53
CA ALA A 21 -4.48 28.31 -71.92
C ALA A 21 -5.82 29.06 -72.00
N MET A 22 -5.75 30.39 -71.99
CA MET A 22 -6.81 31.21 -72.57
C MET A 22 -7.01 30.75 -74.02
N LEU A 23 -8.25 30.39 -74.39
CA LEU A 23 -8.62 30.13 -75.77
C LEU A 23 -8.41 31.40 -76.61
N SER A 24 -7.30 31.46 -77.34
CA SER A 24 -7.18 32.30 -78.53
C SER A 24 -7.83 31.57 -79.69
N MET A 25 -8.83 32.18 -80.32
CA MET A 25 -9.38 31.73 -81.59
C MET A 25 -8.29 31.75 -82.67
N ALA A 26 -7.83 30.56 -83.07
CA ALA A 26 -6.94 30.37 -84.21
C ALA A 26 -7.73 29.75 -85.36
N ASN A 27 -7.66 30.40 -86.52
CA ASN A 27 -8.31 30.02 -87.77
C ASN A 27 -7.81 28.65 -88.31
N ASN A 28 -8.80 27.83 -88.69
CA ASN A 28 -8.84 26.75 -89.68
C ASN A 28 -7.54 26.33 -90.41
N ALA A 29 -7.10 25.07 -90.20
CA ALA A 29 -6.41 24.27 -91.23
C ALA A 29 -6.32 22.76 -90.98
N ASP A 30 -6.61 22.23 -89.77
CA ASP A 30 -6.70 20.78 -89.59
C ASP A 30 -7.94 20.41 -88.80
N ALA A 31 -9.01 20.16 -89.53
CA ALA A 31 -10.30 19.79 -88.98
C ALA A 31 -10.34 18.30 -88.58
N GLY A 32 -9.19 17.63 -88.58
CA GLY A 32 -8.98 16.23 -88.25
C GLY A 32 -9.18 15.28 -89.43
N PRO A 33 -8.90 13.98 -89.26
CA PRO A 33 -9.01 13.00 -90.33
C PRO A 33 -10.45 12.89 -90.86
N ARG A 34 -10.59 12.79 -92.20
CA ARG A 34 -11.90 12.65 -92.87
C ARG A 34 -12.63 11.35 -92.50
N VAL A 35 -11.88 10.28 -92.27
CA VAL A 35 -12.41 8.99 -91.81
C VAL A 35 -11.82 8.71 -90.44
N ILE A 36 -12.68 8.67 -89.43
CA ILE A 36 -12.32 8.39 -88.04
C ILE A 36 -12.61 6.91 -87.80
N ARG A 37 -11.56 6.10 -87.70
CA ARG A 37 -11.66 4.69 -87.30
C ARG A 37 -11.40 4.60 -85.81
N LEU A 38 -12.45 4.40 -85.02
CA LEU A 38 -12.37 4.17 -83.59
C LEU A 38 -12.34 2.68 -83.30
N PRO A 39 -11.23 2.12 -82.80
CA PRO A 39 -11.19 0.78 -82.24
C PRO A 39 -12.15 0.62 -81.04
N PRO A 40 -12.45 -0.62 -80.61
CA PRO A 40 -13.13 -0.86 -79.34
C PRO A 40 -12.47 -0.11 -78.17
N TYR A 41 -13.28 0.37 -77.22
CA TYR A 41 -12.84 1.06 -75.99
C TYR A 41 -12.05 2.37 -76.21
N LYS A 42 -12.11 2.96 -77.40
CA LYS A 42 -11.63 4.31 -77.66
C LYS A 42 -12.78 5.26 -77.97
N TYR A 43 -12.61 6.54 -77.64
CA TYR A 43 -13.55 7.59 -77.98
C TYR A 43 -12.85 8.85 -78.47
N VAL A 44 -13.63 9.73 -79.10
CA VAL A 44 -13.16 11.05 -79.53
C VAL A 44 -14.29 12.07 -79.40
N HIS A 45 -13.95 13.33 -79.18
CA HIS A 45 -14.90 14.43 -79.18
C HIS A 45 -14.94 15.11 -80.56
N VAL A 46 -16.15 15.34 -81.07
CA VAL A 46 -16.37 16.02 -82.35
C VAL A 46 -17.32 17.19 -82.13
N LEU A 47 -16.93 18.37 -82.64
CA LEU A 47 -17.71 19.60 -82.66
C LEU A 47 -18.40 19.74 -84.02
N ASP A 48 -19.71 19.87 -84.04
CA ASP A 48 -20.44 20.35 -85.22
C ASP A 48 -20.42 21.89 -85.22
N THR A 49 -19.83 22.52 -86.24
CA THR A 49 -19.73 23.99 -86.35
C THR A 49 -21.03 24.67 -86.77
N ASN A 50 -22.00 23.94 -87.34
CA ASN A 50 -23.30 24.51 -87.69
C ASN A 50 -24.16 24.70 -86.45
N SER A 51 -24.15 23.70 -85.55
CA SER A 51 -24.92 23.72 -84.30
C SER A 51 -24.10 24.18 -83.08
N ASN A 52 -22.78 24.27 -83.22
CA ASN A 52 -21.81 24.47 -82.13
C ASN A 52 -21.90 23.39 -81.03
N VAL A 53 -22.35 22.19 -81.37
CA VAL A 53 -22.58 21.08 -80.42
C VAL A 53 -21.38 20.14 -80.42
N SER A 54 -20.78 19.96 -79.25
CA SER A 54 -19.76 18.95 -79.04
C SER A 54 -20.37 17.64 -78.57
N ARG A 55 -19.99 16.52 -79.19
CA ARG A 55 -20.47 15.18 -78.83
C ARG A 55 -19.33 14.16 -78.80
N VAL A 56 -19.57 13.08 -78.08
CA VAL A 56 -18.65 11.93 -78.04
C VAL A 56 -19.01 10.92 -79.12
N LEU A 57 -18.00 10.42 -79.83
CA LEU A 57 -18.08 9.23 -80.68
C LEU A 57 -17.30 8.11 -79.99
N ALA A 58 -17.98 7.00 -79.70
CA ALA A 58 -17.44 5.83 -79.03
C ALA A 58 -17.24 4.69 -80.03
N GLY A 59 -16.11 3.99 -79.95
CA GLY A 59 -15.82 2.82 -80.78
C GLY A 59 -16.40 1.50 -80.21
N PRO A 60 -16.50 0.42 -81.01
CA PRO A 60 -16.00 0.29 -82.38
C PRO A 60 -16.88 1.00 -83.41
N LEU A 61 -16.32 1.99 -84.10
CA LEU A 61 -17.06 2.82 -85.04
C LEU A 61 -16.13 3.34 -86.13
N THR A 62 -16.52 3.13 -87.39
CA THR A 62 -15.92 3.88 -88.51
C THR A 62 -16.87 5.00 -88.89
N TYR A 63 -16.49 6.22 -88.52
CA TYR A 63 -17.29 7.40 -88.76
C TYR A 63 -16.66 8.27 -89.84
N THR A 64 -17.44 8.66 -90.84
CA THR A 64 -16.99 9.62 -91.86
C THR A 64 -17.45 11.01 -91.42
N ARG A 65 -16.47 11.84 -91.05
CA ARG A 65 -16.67 13.21 -90.57
C ARG A 65 -17.28 14.08 -91.68
N GLN A 66 -18.32 14.83 -91.36
CA GLN A 66 -18.96 15.76 -92.29
C GLN A 66 -18.13 17.04 -92.44
N GLU A 67 -18.39 17.83 -93.48
CA GLU A 67 -17.62 19.07 -93.75
C GLU A 67 -17.73 20.10 -92.62
N HIS A 68 -18.86 20.13 -91.92
CA HIS A 68 -19.16 21.04 -90.81
C HIS A 68 -18.78 20.45 -89.44
N GLU A 69 -17.92 19.43 -89.39
CA GLU A 69 -17.53 18.80 -88.13
C GLU A 69 -16.04 18.88 -87.90
N HIS A 70 -15.60 19.13 -86.67
CA HIS A 70 -14.21 19.25 -86.27
C HIS A 70 -13.89 18.26 -85.16
N VAL A 71 -12.81 17.51 -85.31
CA VAL A 71 -12.33 16.60 -84.26
C VAL A 71 -11.61 17.44 -83.19
N LEU A 72 -12.11 17.43 -81.96
CA LEU A 72 -11.60 18.25 -80.86
C LEU A 72 -10.44 17.58 -80.10
N THR A 73 -10.49 16.25 -79.96
CA THR A 73 -9.51 15.48 -79.19
C THR A 73 -8.85 14.41 -80.06
N ALA A 74 -7.64 13.96 -79.72
CA ALA A 74 -7.11 12.72 -80.29
C ALA A 74 -7.90 11.52 -79.73
N PRO A 75 -7.91 10.34 -80.39
CA PRO A 75 -8.56 9.15 -79.85
C PRO A 75 -8.04 8.80 -78.44
N GLN A 76 -8.93 8.88 -77.45
CA GLN A 76 -8.66 8.62 -76.04
C GLN A 76 -9.17 7.23 -75.64
N ASP A 77 -8.53 6.62 -74.65
CA ASP A 77 -9.00 5.36 -74.07
C ASP A 77 -10.18 5.62 -73.13
N MET A 78 -11.22 4.79 -73.24
CA MET A 78 -12.31 4.77 -72.26
C MET A 78 -11.79 4.41 -70.89
N ILE A 79 -12.45 4.91 -69.85
CA ILE A 79 -12.13 4.53 -68.49
C ILE A 79 -12.64 3.11 -68.26
N VAL A 80 -11.70 2.21 -67.95
CA VAL A 80 -11.97 0.83 -67.56
C VAL A 80 -11.81 0.74 -66.06
N LEU A 81 -12.90 0.56 -65.33
CA LEU A 81 -12.85 0.34 -63.88
C LEU A 81 -12.66 -1.16 -63.60
N PRO A 82 -11.61 -1.57 -62.86
CA PRO A 82 -11.54 -2.91 -62.30
C PRO A 82 -12.61 -3.12 -61.22
N ALA A 83 -12.91 -4.38 -60.90
CA ALA A 83 -13.79 -4.70 -59.78
C ALA A 83 -13.29 -4.05 -58.48
N GLN A 84 -14.22 -3.59 -57.63
CA GLN A 84 -13.91 -2.88 -56.37
C GLN A 84 -13.10 -1.59 -56.53
N HIS A 85 -13.13 -0.94 -57.69
CA HIS A 85 -12.49 0.36 -57.90
C HIS A 85 -13.51 1.45 -58.23
N TYR A 86 -13.07 2.70 -58.07
CA TYR A 86 -13.81 3.88 -58.43
C TYR A 86 -12.90 4.96 -59.04
N VAL A 87 -13.50 5.92 -59.71
CA VAL A 87 -12.83 7.12 -60.22
C VAL A 87 -13.67 8.36 -59.91
N GLU A 88 -13.01 9.48 -59.62
CA GLU A 88 -13.64 10.78 -59.44
C GLU A 88 -13.71 11.52 -60.78
N VAL A 89 -14.91 11.93 -61.18
CA VAL A 89 -15.17 12.71 -62.40
C VAL A 89 -15.77 14.06 -62.02
N ALA A 90 -15.18 15.16 -62.49
CA ALA A 90 -15.73 16.51 -62.36
C ALA A 90 -16.66 16.83 -63.53
N ASN A 91 -17.64 17.69 -63.25
CA ASN A 91 -18.68 18.13 -64.18
C ASN A 91 -19.45 16.96 -64.83
N PRO A 92 -19.96 15.99 -64.04
CA PRO A 92 -20.56 14.78 -64.59
C PRO A 92 -21.78 15.09 -65.46
N VAL A 93 -22.02 14.28 -66.48
CA VAL A 93 -23.23 14.36 -67.30
C VAL A 93 -24.49 14.11 -66.47
N VAL A 94 -25.52 14.89 -66.76
CA VAL A 94 -26.86 14.68 -66.21
C VAL A 94 -27.48 13.46 -66.90
N ARG A 95 -27.95 12.49 -66.11
CA ARG A 95 -28.71 11.34 -66.61
C ARG A 95 -30.19 11.47 -66.25
N THR A 96 -31.07 11.00 -67.13
CA THR A 96 -32.53 10.90 -66.90
C THR A 96 -32.85 9.72 -65.98
N GLU A 97 -34.11 9.59 -65.57
CA GLU A 97 -34.57 8.47 -64.73
C GLU A 97 -34.33 7.10 -65.39
N ASP A 98 -34.35 7.06 -66.72
CA ASP A 98 -34.07 5.86 -67.53
C ASP A 98 -32.56 5.58 -67.71
N GLY A 99 -31.69 6.41 -67.12
CA GLY A 99 -30.23 6.28 -67.23
C GLY A 99 -29.63 6.83 -68.53
N GLU A 100 -30.46 7.38 -69.42
CA GLU A 100 -30.01 8.04 -70.64
C GLU A 100 -29.42 9.43 -70.36
N ILE A 101 -28.62 9.95 -71.28
CA ILE A 101 -27.97 11.25 -71.08
C ILE A 101 -28.95 12.35 -71.42
N ALA A 102 -29.22 13.21 -70.43
CA ALA A 102 -30.05 14.38 -70.63
C ALA A 102 -29.33 15.36 -71.57
N ARG A 103 -30.02 15.72 -72.66
CA ARG A 103 -29.54 16.68 -73.64
C ARG A 103 -30.30 18.00 -73.53
N ASP A 104 -29.69 19.08 -73.98
CA ASP A 104 -30.35 20.38 -74.10
C ASP A 104 -31.17 20.52 -75.39
N ALA A 105 -31.72 21.71 -75.63
CA ALA A 105 -32.51 22.02 -76.82
C ALA A 105 -31.73 21.86 -78.14
N TYR A 106 -30.40 21.85 -78.07
CA TYR A 106 -29.48 21.71 -79.19
C TYR A 106 -28.85 20.31 -79.26
N SER A 107 -29.35 19.34 -78.48
CA SER A 107 -28.82 17.97 -78.40
C SER A 107 -27.41 17.85 -77.78
N GLN A 108 -26.90 18.88 -77.11
CA GLN A 108 -25.66 18.83 -76.33
C GLN A 108 -25.90 18.13 -74.99
N ALA A 109 -24.96 17.28 -74.56
CA ALA A 109 -25.04 16.62 -73.26
C ALA A 109 -24.98 17.67 -72.13
N LYS A 110 -25.97 17.66 -71.22
CA LYS A 110 -25.98 18.55 -70.07
C LYS A 110 -24.98 18.06 -69.02
N LEU A 111 -24.20 18.98 -68.47
CA LEU A 111 -23.25 18.71 -67.38
C LEU A 111 -23.73 19.35 -66.07
N GLN A 112 -23.39 18.71 -64.95
CA GLN A 112 -23.51 19.30 -63.62
C GLN A 112 -22.23 20.09 -63.30
N HIS A 113 -22.12 21.30 -63.83
CA HIS A 113 -20.93 22.14 -63.64
C HIS A 113 -20.64 22.43 -62.16
N GLY A 114 -19.38 22.25 -61.75
CA GLY A 114 -18.93 22.46 -60.37
C GLY A 114 -19.23 21.30 -59.42
N GLU A 115 -19.90 20.26 -59.90
CA GLU A 115 -20.14 19.03 -59.14
C GLU A 115 -19.14 17.94 -59.50
N LYS A 116 -19.14 16.89 -58.68
CA LYS A 116 -18.28 15.71 -58.83
C LYS A 116 -19.15 14.46 -58.75
N GLU A 117 -18.73 13.39 -59.41
CA GLU A 117 -19.34 12.06 -59.33
C GLU A 117 -18.26 11.03 -59.06
N PHE A 118 -18.50 10.14 -58.08
CA PHE A 118 -17.71 8.93 -57.92
C PHE A 118 -18.33 7.82 -58.78
N ARG A 119 -17.67 7.48 -59.89
CA ARG A 119 -18.05 6.35 -60.73
C ARG A 119 -17.43 5.09 -60.17
N ILE A 120 -18.26 4.17 -59.70
CA ILE A 120 -17.87 2.92 -59.04
C ILE A 120 -18.20 1.76 -59.96
N PHE A 121 -17.35 0.73 -59.99
CA PHE A 121 -17.50 -0.45 -60.83
C PHE A 121 -18.91 -1.05 -60.82
N ASP A 122 -19.55 -1.15 -59.65
CA ASP A 122 -20.89 -1.74 -59.50
C ASP A 122 -21.97 -1.06 -60.36
N LYS A 123 -21.80 0.24 -60.65
CA LYS A 123 -22.70 1.04 -61.51
C LYS A 123 -22.13 1.25 -62.92
N TYR A 124 -20.81 1.09 -63.08
CA TYR A 124 -20.08 1.29 -64.33
C TYR A 124 -19.17 0.08 -64.62
N PRO A 125 -19.74 -1.12 -64.84
CA PRO A 125 -18.95 -2.33 -65.07
C PRO A 125 -18.34 -2.37 -66.47
N GLU A 126 -18.94 -1.65 -67.43
CA GLU A 126 -18.45 -1.53 -68.80
C GLU A 126 -17.57 -0.30 -68.98
N PRO A 127 -16.54 -0.37 -69.86
CA PRO A 127 -15.73 0.79 -70.19
C PRO A 127 -16.58 1.96 -70.70
N PHE A 128 -16.38 3.15 -70.15
CA PHE A 128 -17.16 4.33 -70.49
C PHE A 128 -16.27 5.49 -70.98
N PRO A 129 -16.74 6.28 -71.96
CA PRO A 129 -16.04 7.49 -72.36
C PRO A 129 -16.34 8.64 -71.38
N LEU A 130 -15.51 9.69 -71.41
CA LEU A 130 -15.85 10.98 -70.83
C LEU A 130 -16.56 11.84 -71.87
N TYR A 131 -17.62 12.51 -71.48
CA TYR A 131 -18.31 13.46 -72.37
C TYR A 131 -17.54 14.78 -72.45
N PRO A 132 -17.71 15.58 -73.53
CA PRO A 132 -17.06 16.89 -73.62
C PRO A 132 -17.36 17.75 -72.39
N GLY A 133 -16.31 18.14 -71.65
CA GLY A 133 -16.40 18.92 -70.42
C GLY A 133 -16.35 18.11 -69.11
N GLU A 134 -16.49 16.78 -69.17
CA GLU A 134 -16.16 15.90 -68.04
C GLU A 134 -14.64 15.75 -67.90
N GLU A 135 -14.16 15.75 -66.67
CA GLU A 135 -12.73 15.59 -66.38
C GLU A 135 -12.49 14.52 -65.33
N GLN A 136 -11.60 13.57 -65.60
CA GLN A 136 -11.11 12.66 -64.58
C GLN A 136 -10.22 13.41 -63.60
N VAL A 137 -10.67 13.57 -62.35
CA VAL A 137 -9.98 14.35 -61.32
C VAL A 137 -8.89 13.53 -60.63
N SER A 138 -9.12 12.24 -60.45
CA SER A 138 -8.22 11.33 -59.73
C SER A 138 -7.84 10.12 -60.58
N PRO A 139 -6.69 9.47 -60.31
CA PRO A 139 -6.47 8.12 -60.82
C PRO A 139 -7.57 7.16 -60.33
N ILE A 140 -7.73 6.03 -61.00
CA ILE A 140 -8.60 4.94 -60.55
C ILE A 140 -8.07 4.44 -59.20
N ARG A 141 -8.95 4.34 -58.20
CA ARG A 141 -8.62 3.96 -56.82
C ARG A 141 -9.42 2.75 -56.39
N GLU A 142 -8.81 1.91 -55.57
CA GLU A 142 -9.49 0.79 -54.91
C GLU A 142 -10.45 1.33 -53.84
N LEU A 143 -11.61 0.67 -53.70
CA LEU A 143 -12.55 0.95 -52.62
C LEU A 143 -11.91 0.60 -51.28
N ARG A 144 -12.13 1.44 -50.28
CA ARG A 144 -11.48 1.28 -48.99
C ARG A 144 -12.17 0.19 -48.18
N VAL A 145 -11.47 -0.92 -47.94
CA VAL A 145 -11.92 -1.95 -47.01
C VAL A 145 -11.61 -1.52 -45.58
N VAL A 146 -12.64 -1.48 -44.73
CA VAL A 146 -12.54 -1.20 -43.30
C VAL A 146 -12.53 -2.54 -42.57
N PRO A 147 -11.42 -2.94 -41.93
CA PRO A 147 -11.33 -4.23 -41.25
C PRO A 147 -12.18 -4.28 -39.97
N VAL A 148 -12.29 -5.47 -39.39
CA VAL A 148 -12.88 -5.69 -38.06
C VAL A 148 -12.16 -4.82 -37.02
N ASP A 149 -12.87 -4.43 -35.95
CA ASP A 149 -12.33 -3.59 -34.86
C ASP A 149 -11.78 -2.23 -35.32
N SER A 150 -12.32 -1.70 -36.41
CA SER A 150 -11.97 -0.39 -36.92
C SER A 150 -13.14 0.32 -37.56
N ALA A 151 -13.02 1.64 -37.69
CA ALA A 151 -14.01 2.49 -38.32
C ALA A 151 -13.37 3.65 -39.09
N LEU A 152 -14.15 4.23 -40.00
CA LEU A 152 -13.87 5.55 -40.56
C LEU A 152 -14.74 6.58 -39.83
N ARG A 153 -14.13 7.63 -39.30
CA ARG A 153 -14.87 8.83 -38.88
C ARG A 153 -15.18 9.64 -40.12
N ILE A 154 -16.46 9.74 -40.44
CA ILE A 154 -16.96 10.46 -41.61
C ILE A 154 -17.59 11.76 -41.13
N ARG A 155 -17.37 12.84 -41.87
CA ARG A 155 -18.03 14.13 -41.70
C ARG A 155 -18.89 14.44 -42.92
N ALA A 156 -20.12 14.87 -42.69
CA ALA A 156 -20.98 15.38 -43.75
C ALA A 156 -20.49 16.77 -44.22
N THR A 157 -20.19 16.92 -45.51
CA THR A 157 -19.91 18.24 -46.14
C THR A 157 -21.20 18.91 -46.61
N ARG A 158 -22.22 18.10 -46.92
CA ARG A 158 -23.58 18.51 -47.32
C ARG A 158 -24.59 17.60 -46.61
N LYS A 159 -25.88 17.89 -46.72
CA LYS A 159 -26.93 17.06 -46.10
C LYS A 159 -26.95 15.65 -46.72
N VAL A 160 -26.82 14.62 -45.89
CA VAL A 160 -26.88 13.20 -46.30
C VAL A 160 -27.89 12.45 -45.44
N GLY A 161 -29.05 12.15 -46.02
CA GLY A 161 -30.14 11.48 -45.30
C GLY A 161 -30.55 12.28 -44.05
N LYS A 162 -30.25 11.73 -42.86
CA LYS A 162 -30.52 12.37 -41.56
C LYS A 162 -29.42 13.34 -41.10
N TYR A 163 -28.23 13.27 -41.68
CA TYR A 163 -27.07 14.06 -41.26
C TYR A 163 -27.04 15.40 -41.99
N VAL A 164 -26.82 16.49 -41.24
CA VAL A 164 -26.61 17.83 -41.79
C VAL A 164 -25.12 18.13 -41.95
N ALA A 165 -24.77 19.20 -42.67
CA ALA A 165 -23.39 19.58 -42.87
C ALA A 165 -22.68 19.85 -41.52
N GLY A 166 -21.52 19.23 -41.33
CA GLY A 166 -20.74 19.27 -40.09
C GLY A 166 -21.00 18.10 -39.14
N ASP A 167 -22.07 17.32 -39.32
CA ASP A 167 -22.30 16.12 -38.52
C ASP A 167 -21.22 15.07 -38.79
N GLU A 168 -20.88 14.32 -37.75
CA GLU A 168 -19.90 13.23 -37.83
C GLU A 168 -20.50 11.91 -37.34
N TRP A 169 -20.13 10.80 -37.99
CA TRP A 169 -20.51 9.44 -37.60
C TRP A 169 -19.37 8.45 -37.88
N LEU A 170 -19.46 7.26 -37.29
CA LEU A 170 -18.54 6.15 -37.57
C LEU A 170 -19.14 5.22 -38.63
N PHE A 171 -18.37 4.93 -39.67
CA PHE A 171 -18.60 3.79 -40.55
C PHE A 171 -17.78 2.61 -40.04
N VAL A 172 -18.45 1.68 -39.36
CA VAL A 172 -17.82 0.56 -38.64
C VAL A 172 -17.60 -0.64 -39.57
N GLY A 173 -16.42 -1.25 -39.50
CA GLY A 173 -16.10 -2.49 -40.23
C GLY A 173 -16.62 -3.77 -39.54
N PRO A 174 -16.55 -4.95 -40.19
CA PRO A 174 -15.95 -5.19 -41.49
C PRO A 174 -16.88 -4.77 -42.64
N ALA A 175 -16.46 -3.79 -43.44
CA ALA A 175 -17.25 -3.30 -44.56
C ALA A 175 -16.38 -2.57 -45.59
N THR A 176 -16.83 -2.55 -46.85
CA THR A 176 -16.20 -1.75 -47.90
C THR A 176 -16.87 -0.38 -47.94
N TYR A 177 -16.08 0.69 -47.80
CA TYR A 177 -16.57 2.06 -47.87
C TYR A 177 -16.73 2.51 -49.33
N TYR A 178 -17.95 2.90 -49.67
CA TYR A 178 -18.31 3.47 -50.97
C TYR A 178 -18.30 5.00 -50.86
N PRO A 179 -17.36 5.70 -51.52
CA PRO A 179 -17.21 7.14 -51.39
C PRO A 179 -18.43 7.88 -51.93
N ARG A 180 -18.82 8.95 -51.22
CA ARG A 180 -19.90 9.85 -51.61
C ARG A 180 -19.41 11.29 -51.64
N VAL A 181 -19.99 12.11 -52.50
CA VAL A 181 -19.56 13.50 -52.73
C VAL A 181 -19.84 14.36 -51.50
N GLU A 182 -20.86 14.00 -50.74
CA GLU A 182 -21.32 14.68 -49.55
C GLU A 182 -20.59 14.23 -48.27
N GLU A 183 -19.67 13.28 -48.36
CA GLU A 183 -18.97 12.66 -47.24
C GLU A 183 -17.45 12.92 -47.31
N GLU A 184 -16.87 13.33 -46.18
CA GLU A 184 -15.43 13.49 -46.01
C GLU A 184 -14.91 12.47 -44.98
N VAL A 185 -13.93 11.65 -45.35
CA VAL A 185 -13.27 10.74 -44.41
C VAL A 185 -12.24 11.52 -43.60
N VAL A 186 -12.54 11.76 -42.32
CA VAL A 186 -11.72 12.56 -41.41
C VAL A 186 -10.53 11.76 -40.90
N VAL A 187 -10.78 10.59 -40.32
CA VAL A 187 -9.72 9.75 -39.71
C VAL A 187 -10.12 8.28 -39.69
N PHE A 188 -9.11 7.41 -39.69
CA PHE A 188 -9.26 5.98 -39.45
C PHE A 188 -9.09 5.70 -37.95
N VAL A 189 -10.10 5.07 -37.35
CA VAL A 189 -10.16 4.78 -35.92
C VAL A 189 -9.97 3.28 -35.73
N GLN A 190 -9.02 2.89 -34.87
CA GLN A 190 -8.85 1.51 -34.44
C GLN A 190 -9.40 1.33 -33.03
N ALA A 191 -9.92 0.14 -32.75
CA ALA A 191 -10.33 -0.23 -31.41
C ALA A 191 -9.13 -0.25 -30.46
N ILE A 192 -9.36 0.19 -29.23
CA ILE A 192 -8.40 0.15 -28.13
C ILE A 192 -8.45 -1.26 -27.52
N VAL A 193 -7.30 -1.93 -27.46
CA VAL A 193 -7.20 -3.28 -26.88
C VAL A 193 -7.05 -3.18 -25.36
N ILE A 194 -8.08 -3.60 -24.64
CA ILE A 194 -8.11 -3.68 -23.18
C ILE A 194 -7.62 -5.07 -22.76
N LYS A 195 -6.50 -5.12 -22.04
CA LYS A 195 -5.91 -6.37 -21.53
C LYS A 195 -6.60 -6.81 -20.24
N LYS A 196 -6.35 -8.06 -19.82
CA LYS A 196 -6.70 -8.52 -18.47
C LYS A 196 -5.99 -7.65 -17.42
N ASN A 197 -6.65 -7.35 -16.31
CA ASN A 197 -6.17 -6.50 -15.22
C ASN A 197 -5.87 -5.04 -15.64
N GLN A 198 -6.53 -4.57 -16.70
CA GLN A 198 -6.43 -3.21 -17.19
C GLN A 198 -7.84 -2.65 -17.37
N ALA A 199 -7.99 -1.36 -17.15
CA ALA A 199 -9.19 -0.62 -17.53
C ALA A 199 -8.81 0.62 -18.33
N VAL A 200 -9.75 1.10 -19.13
CA VAL A 200 -9.56 2.35 -19.89
C VAL A 200 -10.58 3.36 -19.41
N LYS A 201 -10.09 4.54 -19.05
CA LYS A 201 -10.89 5.69 -18.63
C LYS A 201 -11.27 6.52 -19.85
N PHE A 202 -12.57 6.71 -20.00
CA PHE A 202 -13.16 7.57 -21.03
C PHE A 202 -13.85 8.76 -20.39
N ARG A 203 -14.00 9.81 -21.19
CA ARG A 203 -14.79 10.99 -20.88
C ARG A 203 -15.67 11.36 -22.06
N ALA A 204 -16.94 11.67 -21.79
CA ALA A 204 -17.87 12.13 -22.80
C ALA A 204 -17.60 13.59 -23.15
N GLU A 205 -17.30 13.91 -24.41
CA GLU A 205 -17.17 15.29 -24.89
C GLU A 205 -18.54 15.99 -24.93
N LYS A 206 -19.57 15.24 -25.34
CA LYS A 206 -20.97 15.68 -25.41
C LYS A 206 -21.86 14.58 -24.85
N LYS A 207 -23.14 14.91 -24.62
CA LYS A 207 -24.14 13.90 -24.25
C LYS A 207 -24.26 12.87 -25.37
N CYS A 208 -23.95 11.61 -25.08
CA CYS A 208 -23.84 10.56 -26.07
C CYS A 208 -24.31 9.21 -25.52
N THR A 209 -24.26 8.19 -26.37
CA THR A 209 -24.38 6.79 -25.97
C THR A 209 -23.05 6.14 -26.23
N ASP A 210 -22.45 5.51 -25.20
CA ASP A 210 -21.17 4.84 -25.34
C ASP A 210 -21.26 3.57 -26.21
N ALA A 211 -20.12 2.99 -26.56
CA ALA A 211 -20.05 1.80 -27.39
C ALA A 211 -20.72 0.54 -26.77
N LEU A 212 -21.03 0.57 -25.46
CA LEU A 212 -21.77 -0.49 -24.77
C LEU A 212 -23.29 -0.22 -24.73
N GLY A 213 -23.76 0.89 -25.29
CA GLY A 213 -25.17 1.26 -25.32
C GLY A 213 -25.64 2.04 -24.09
N ILE A 214 -24.74 2.52 -23.23
CA ILE A 214 -25.09 3.25 -22.01
C ILE A 214 -25.11 4.75 -22.31
N ALA A 215 -26.15 5.45 -21.88
CA ALA A 215 -26.26 6.90 -22.02
C ALA A 215 -25.27 7.61 -21.07
N ARG A 216 -24.53 8.59 -21.59
CA ARG A 216 -23.53 9.38 -20.86
C ARG A 216 -23.85 10.86 -20.96
N ASP A 217 -23.74 11.57 -19.85
CA ASP A 217 -23.86 13.04 -19.85
C ASP A 217 -22.54 13.72 -20.23
N ALA A 218 -22.61 14.96 -20.71
CA ALA A 218 -21.42 15.70 -21.14
C ALA A 218 -20.44 15.91 -19.97
N GLY A 219 -19.18 15.55 -20.18
CA GLY A 219 -18.12 15.61 -19.17
C GLY A 219 -18.11 14.44 -18.18
N GLU A 220 -19.04 13.49 -18.27
CA GLU A 220 -19.03 12.28 -17.45
C GLU A 220 -17.78 11.46 -17.75
N GLU A 221 -17.17 10.87 -16.71
CA GLU A 221 -16.03 9.98 -16.81
C GLU A 221 -16.44 8.58 -16.33
N TRP A 222 -15.98 7.53 -17.03
CA TRP A 222 -16.25 6.14 -16.67
C TRP A 222 -15.09 5.22 -17.06
N LEU A 223 -15.14 3.98 -16.57
CA LEU A 223 -14.18 2.94 -16.92
C LEU A 223 -14.81 1.84 -17.77
N VAL A 224 -14.04 1.38 -18.75
CA VAL A 224 -14.31 0.13 -19.47
C VAL A 224 -13.28 -0.90 -19.02
N ARG A 225 -13.78 -1.99 -18.43
CA ARG A 225 -12.96 -3.05 -17.79
C ARG A 225 -12.96 -4.37 -18.58
N THR A 226 -13.90 -4.54 -19.51
CA THR A 226 -14.06 -5.78 -20.28
C THR A 226 -12.84 -5.99 -21.18
N PRO A 227 -12.07 -7.09 -21.01
CA PRO A 227 -10.95 -7.38 -21.88
C PRO A 227 -11.42 -7.63 -23.32
N GLY A 228 -10.72 -7.05 -24.29
CA GLY A 228 -11.08 -7.16 -25.70
C GLY A 228 -10.84 -5.86 -26.46
N ALA A 229 -11.25 -5.85 -27.73
CA ALA A 229 -11.25 -4.65 -28.56
C ALA A 229 -12.43 -3.76 -28.18
N TYR A 230 -12.14 -2.50 -27.85
CA TYR A 230 -13.15 -1.47 -27.57
C TYR A 230 -13.07 -0.38 -28.62
N LEU A 231 -14.08 -0.26 -29.47
CA LEU A 231 -14.14 0.78 -30.50
C LEU A 231 -14.91 1.99 -29.97
N PRO A 232 -14.21 3.07 -29.54
CA PRO A 232 -14.88 4.23 -28.95
C PRO A 232 -15.77 4.94 -29.97
N GLN A 233 -16.94 5.42 -29.52
CA GLN A 233 -17.77 6.33 -30.31
C GLN A 233 -17.13 7.73 -30.42
N ILE A 234 -17.72 8.59 -31.24
CA ILE A 234 -17.13 9.91 -31.57
C ILE A 234 -16.90 10.79 -30.34
N ASP A 235 -17.89 10.81 -29.45
CA ASP A 235 -17.87 11.66 -28.26
C ASP A 235 -17.15 10.98 -27.08
N GLU A 236 -16.60 9.77 -27.27
CA GLU A 236 -15.84 9.05 -26.23
C GLU A 236 -14.35 9.36 -26.33
N VAL A 237 -13.88 10.24 -25.45
CA VAL A 237 -12.47 10.65 -25.42
C VAL A 237 -11.69 9.72 -24.49
N HIS A 238 -10.67 9.06 -25.01
CA HIS A 238 -9.69 8.32 -24.21
C HIS A 238 -8.94 9.28 -23.28
N VAL A 239 -8.99 9.02 -21.97
CA VAL A 239 -8.32 9.83 -20.94
C VAL A 239 -7.04 9.13 -20.47
N GLU A 240 -7.17 7.91 -19.96
CA GLU A 240 -6.07 7.18 -19.34
C GLU A 240 -6.30 5.67 -19.43
N THR A 241 -5.21 4.92 -19.39
CA THR A 241 -5.22 3.46 -19.26
C THR A 241 -4.72 3.09 -17.87
N LEU A 242 -5.61 2.54 -17.04
CA LEU A 242 -5.33 2.17 -15.66
C LEU A 242 -4.94 0.70 -15.54
N GLN A 243 -3.92 0.43 -14.74
CA GLN A 243 -3.51 -0.94 -14.37
C GLN A 243 -4.15 -1.31 -13.04
N ALA A 244 -4.46 -2.60 -12.87
CA ALA A 244 -4.98 -3.09 -11.60
C ALA A 244 -3.87 -3.17 -10.55
N HIS A 245 -4.19 -2.73 -9.34
CA HIS A 245 -3.40 -3.01 -8.15
C HIS A 245 -3.56 -4.48 -7.79
N ILE A 246 -2.43 -5.17 -7.59
CA ILE A 246 -2.41 -6.57 -7.17
C ILE A 246 -2.50 -6.59 -5.65
N LEU A 247 -3.52 -7.27 -5.13
CA LEU A 247 -3.73 -7.44 -3.70
C LEU A 247 -3.10 -8.75 -3.24
N THR A 248 -2.56 -8.75 -2.03
CA THR A 248 -1.92 -9.95 -1.44
C THR A 248 -2.45 -10.17 -0.04
N LEU A 249 -2.23 -11.36 0.52
CA LEU A 249 -2.58 -11.65 1.91
C LEU A 249 -1.87 -10.72 2.92
N GLN A 250 -0.81 -10.04 2.49
CA GLN A 250 -0.03 -9.12 3.32
C GLN A 250 -0.42 -7.65 3.14
N THR A 251 -1.16 -7.32 2.07
CA THR A 251 -1.42 -5.93 1.68
C THR A 251 -2.86 -5.73 1.24
N ALA A 252 -3.57 -4.84 1.93
CA ALA A 252 -4.87 -4.33 1.53
C ALA A 252 -4.74 -2.95 0.91
N LEU A 253 -5.66 -2.58 0.01
CA LEU A 253 -5.72 -1.25 -0.59
C LEU A 253 -6.72 -0.38 0.16
N HIS A 254 -6.29 0.78 0.63
CA HIS A 254 -7.14 1.75 1.34
C HIS A 254 -7.68 2.78 0.37
N LEU A 255 -9.00 2.80 0.25
CA LEU A 255 -9.73 3.66 -0.67
C LEU A 255 -10.62 4.65 0.08
N ARG A 256 -10.90 5.76 -0.59
CA ARG A 256 -11.88 6.78 -0.19
C ARG A 256 -12.83 7.10 -1.34
N ALA A 257 -14.10 7.26 -1.02
CA ALA A 257 -15.12 7.66 -1.98
C ALA A 257 -15.10 9.19 -2.17
N LEU A 258 -14.91 9.66 -3.41
CA LEU A 258 -14.98 11.07 -3.77
C LEU A 258 -16.42 11.60 -3.82
N ARG A 259 -17.39 10.72 -4.09
CA ARG A 259 -18.83 11.00 -4.12
C ARG A 259 -19.61 9.76 -3.71
N THR A 260 -20.92 9.89 -3.48
CA THR A 260 -21.77 8.71 -3.23
C THR A 260 -21.98 7.93 -4.52
N PHE A 261 -21.63 6.65 -4.54
CA PHE A 261 -21.75 5.77 -5.69
C PHE A 261 -21.83 4.29 -5.25
N THR A 262 -22.05 3.38 -6.19
CA THR A 262 -21.95 1.94 -5.93
C THR A 262 -20.64 1.44 -6.52
N ASP A 263 -19.83 0.76 -5.69
CA ASP A 263 -18.53 0.23 -6.13
C ASP A 263 -18.69 -0.94 -7.12
N VAL A 264 -17.57 -1.36 -7.72
CA VAL A 264 -17.52 -2.48 -8.68
C VAL A 264 -18.00 -3.82 -8.09
N TYR A 265 -18.04 -3.93 -6.77
CA TYR A 265 -18.49 -5.12 -6.03
C TYR A 265 -19.98 -5.05 -5.64
N GLY A 266 -20.68 -3.98 -6.00
CA GLY A 266 -22.10 -3.79 -5.71
C GLY A 266 -22.39 -3.19 -4.33
N THR A 267 -21.38 -2.69 -3.61
CA THR A 267 -21.56 -2.07 -2.29
C THR A 267 -21.77 -0.57 -2.42
N PRO A 268 -22.83 0.01 -1.82
CA PRO A 268 -23.04 1.45 -1.83
C PRO A 268 -22.05 2.15 -0.91
N ARG A 269 -21.32 3.12 -1.45
CA ARG A 269 -20.34 3.96 -0.74
C ARG A 269 -20.84 5.39 -0.64
N ARG A 270 -20.73 6.00 0.53
CA ARG A 270 -21.07 7.42 0.75
C ARG A 270 -19.87 8.31 0.48
N ALA A 271 -20.11 9.55 0.06
CA ALA A 271 -19.02 10.53 -0.11
C ALA A 271 -18.18 10.68 1.18
N GLY A 272 -16.86 10.56 1.05
CA GLY A 272 -15.89 10.59 2.15
C GLY A 272 -15.78 9.30 2.96
N GLU A 273 -16.58 8.27 2.67
CA GLU A 273 -16.42 6.95 3.27
C GLU A 273 -15.07 6.35 2.87
N GLU A 274 -14.42 5.69 3.81
CA GLU A 274 -13.15 4.99 3.59
C GLU A 274 -13.33 3.49 3.87
N TRP A 275 -12.67 2.66 3.06
CA TRP A 275 -12.72 1.19 3.22
C TRP A 275 -11.43 0.54 2.73
N LEU A 276 -11.28 -0.75 3.04
CA LEU A 276 -10.21 -1.58 2.53
C LEU A 276 -10.73 -2.54 1.47
N VAL A 277 -9.93 -2.75 0.42
CA VAL A 277 -10.09 -3.86 -0.52
C VAL A 277 -9.02 -4.89 -0.20
N THR A 278 -9.45 -6.08 0.21
CA THR A 278 -8.58 -7.22 0.53
C THR A 278 -8.69 -8.31 -0.54
N THR A 279 -7.82 -9.31 -0.45
CA THR A 279 -7.87 -10.51 -1.31
C THR A 279 -9.17 -11.29 -1.22
N ASP A 280 -9.92 -11.17 -0.11
CA ASP A 280 -11.22 -11.83 0.05
C ASP A 280 -12.30 -11.21 -0.86
N THR A 281 -12.11 -9.93 -1.23
CA THR A 281 -13.01 -9.22 -2.14
C THR A 281 -12.58 -9.43 -3.59
N ALA A 282 -11.29 -9.25 -3.90
CA ALA A 282 -10.74 -9.48 -5.23
C ALA A 282 -9.21 -9.67 -5.20
N GLU A 283 -8.66 -10.41 -6.15
CA GLU A 283 -7.20 -10.54 -6.33
C GLU A 283 -6.55 -9.26 -6.86
N THR A 284 -7.30 -8.49 -7.66
CA THR A 284 -6.82 -7.23 -8.23
C THR A 284 -7.93 -6.19 -8.21
N HIS A 285 -7.54 -4.91 -8.11
CA HIS A 285 -8.47 -3.80 -8.08
C HIS A 285 -7.96 -2.65 -8.95
N VAL A 286 -8.76 -2.19 -9.90
CA VAL A 286 -8.47 -0.96 -10.68
C VAL A 286 -9.31 0.16 -10.10
N GLN A 287 -8.63 1.23 -9.64
CA GLN A 287 -9.24 2.43 -9.08
C GLN A 287 -10.32 2.99 -10.00
N ASP A 288 -11.54 3.12 -9.49
CA ASP A 288 -12.66 3.73 -10.19
C ASP A 288 -12.59 5.26 -10.22
N VAL A 289 -13.41 5.88 -11.07
CA VAL A 289 -13.51 7.34 -11.27
C VAL A 289 -13.92 8.07 -9.98
N HIS A 290 -14.64 7.39 -9.10
CA HIS A 290 -15.17 7.95 -7.85
C HIS A 290 -14.39 7.48 -6.62
N GLU A 291 -13.25 6.82 -6.83
CA GLU A 291 -12.37 6.30 -5.80
C GLU A 291 -11.06 7.09 -5.77
N GLU A 292 -10.51 7.25 -4.58
CA GLU A 292 -9.19 7.80 -4.34
C GLU A 292 -8.38 6.78 -3.54
N ILE A 293 -7.19 6.44 -4.03
CA ILE A 293 -6.25 5.60 -3.29
C ILE A 293 -5.55 6.45 -2.24
N ILE A 294 -5.80 6.13 -0.96
CA ILE A 294 -5.07 6.73 0.17
C ILE A 294 -3.71 6.06 0.32
N GLY A 295 -3.65 4.73 0.18
CA GLY A 295 -2.40 3.98 0.28
C GLY A 295 -2.63 2.48 0.47
N ASN A 296 -1.60 1.80 0.95
CA ASN A 296 -1.63 0.37 1.25
C ASN A 296 -1.55 0.15 2.76
N VAL A 297 -2.34 -0.80 3.27
CA VAL A 297 -2.32 -1.22 4.68
C VAL A 297 -1.70 -2.61 4.76
N THR A 298 -0.67 -2.74 5.59
CA THR A 298 -0.02 -4.02 5.86
C THR A 298 -0.84 -4.84 6.85
N VAL A 299 -0.87 -6.17 6.67
CA VAL A 299 -1.52 -7.08 7.62
C VAL A 299 -0.84 -7.01 8.98
N THR A 300 -1.64 -6.94 10.04
CA THR A 300 -1.19 -7.10 11.43
C THR A 300 -1.37 -8.56 11.79
N THR A 301 -0.27 -9.23 12.13
CA THR A 301 -0.27 -10.65 12.51
C THR A 301 0.04 -10.80 13.99
N LEU A 302 -0.82 -11.53 14.70
CA LEU A 302 -0.65 -11.93 16.09
C LEU A 302 -0.28 -13.41 16.13
N THR A 303 0.77 -13.74 16.88
CA THR A 303 1.08 -15.13 17.27
C THR A 303 0.22 -15.56 18.47
N ASN A 304 0.27 -16.84 18.83
CA ASN A 304 -0.39 -17.34 20.04
C ASN A 304 0.11 -16.69 21.35
N ARG A 305 1.32 -16.13 21.35
CA ARG A 305 1.92 -15.41 22.49
C ARG A 305 1.85 -13.89 22.37
N GLN A 306 0.95 -13.38 21.54
CA GLN A 306 0.82 -11.94 21.31
C GLN A 306 -0.63 -11.48 21.38
N TYR A 307 -0.79 -10.22 21.74
CA TYR A 307 -2.07 -9.52 21.74
C TYR A 307 -1.84 -8.06 21.32
N CYS A 308 -2.92 -7.38 20.97
CA CYS A 308 -2.89 -5.93 20.82
C CYS A 308 -4.21 -5.32 21.25
N VAL A 309 -4.17 -4.06 21.67
CA VAL A 309 -5.37 -3.28 21.93
C VAL A 309 -5.58 -2.33 20.76
N VAL A 310 -6.77 -2.34 20.18
CA VAL A 310 -7.18 -1.47 19.08
C VAL A 310 -8.01 -0.33 19.66
N VAL A 311 -7.59 0.90 19.38
CA VAL A 311 -8.29 2.14 19.71
C VAL A 311 -9.25 2.48 18.58
N ASP A 312 -10.47 2.87 18.97
CA ASP A 312 -11.58 3.14 18.08
C ASP A 312 -11.83 1.97 17.10
N PRO A 313 -12.24 0.78 17.60
CA PRO A 313 -12.49 -0.36 16.73
C PRO A 313 -13.72 -0.15 15.83
N VAL A 314 -13.67 -0.69 14.61
CA VAL A 314 -14.83 -0.80 13.72
C VAL A 314 -15.59 -2.08 14.05
N VAL A 315 -16.78 -1.94 14.65
CA VAL A 315 -17.64 -3.09 14.98
C VAL A 315 -18.89 -3.04 14.12
N ASN A 316 -19.13 -4.08 13.31
CA ASN A 316 -20.25 -4.16 12.36
C ASN A 316 -20.32 -2.96 11.40
N GLY A 317 -19.16 -2.50 10.92
CA GLY A 317 -19.05 -1.38 9.98
C GLY A 317 -19.22 0.01 10.62
N VAL A 318 -19.39 0.10 11.94
CA VAL A 318 -19.51 1.37 12.66
C VAL A 318 -18.30 1.57 13.58
N GLN A 319 -17.61 2.70 13.38
CA GLN A 319 -16.47 3.11 14.19
C GLN A 319 -16.91 3.49 15.61
N ARG A 320 -16.41 2.78 16.63
CA ARG A 320 -16.72 3.06 18.04
C ARG A 320 -15.67 3.97 18.68
N ARG A 321 -15.82 5.28 18.46
CA ARG A 321 -14.88 6.29 18.99
C ARG A 321 -14.81 6.32 20.52
N GLY A 322 -13.62 6.51 21.06
CA GLY A 322 -13.32 6.53 22.49
C GLY A 322 -13.35 5.15 23.16
N THR A 323 -13.44 4.07 22.38
CA THR A 323 -13.49 2.70 22.92
C THR A 323 -12.24 1.91 22.54
N ARG A 324 -11.98 0.84 23.29
CA ARG A 324 -10.81 -0.03 23.13
C ARG A 324 -11.29 -1.47 22.96
N GLU A 325 -10.68 -2.21 22.05
CA GLU A 325 -10.94 -3.64 21.83
C GLU A 325 -9.63 -4.41 21.90
N MET A 326 -9.60 -5.49 22.67
CA MET A 326 -8.46 -6.39 22.73
C MET A 326 -8.61 -7.49 21.69
N ARG A 327 -7.61 -7.63 20.81
CA ARG A 327 -7.48 -8.75 19.88
C ARG A 327 -6.35 -9.65 20.40
N LYS A 328 -6.65 -10.92 20.61
CA LYS A 328 -5.72 -11.93 21.18
C LYS A 328 -5.84 -13.26 20.43
N GLY A 329 -4.78 -14.07 20.52
CA GLY A 329 -4.68 -15.36 19.85
C GLY A 329 -4.10 -15.26 18.45
N GLU A 330 -3.85 -16.42 17.83
CA GLU A 330 -3.32 -16.49 16.48
C GLU A 330 -4.34 -15.91 15.48
N ALA A 331 -4.02 -14.74 14.93
CA ALA A 331 -4.90 -14.01 14.04
C ALA A 331 -4.11 -13.13 13.08
N SER A 332 -4.60 -12.99 11.85
CA SER A 332 -4.07 -12.04 10.86
C SER A 332 -5.22 -11.15 10.40
N PHE A 333 -5.08 -9.83 10.57
CA PHE A 333 -6.13 -8.88 10.22
C PHE A 333 -5.55 -7.56 9.75
N PHE A 334 -6.31 -6.80 8.96
CA PHE A 334 -5.98 -5.43 8.60
C PHE A 334 -6.67 -4.46 9.57
N LEU A 335 -5.96 -3.41 9.98
CA LEU A 335 -6.57 -2.31 10.73
C LEU A 335 -7.50 -1.54 9.81
N GLN A 336 -8.78 -1.45 10.18
CA GLN A 336 -9.77 -0.73 9.39
C GLN A 336 -9.51 0.79 9.41
N PRO A 337 -10.05 1.57 8.45
CA PRO A 337 -9.87 3.01 8.43
C PRO A 337 -10.38 3.65 9.73
N GLY A 338 -9.48 4.36 10.42
CA GLY A 338 -9.74 4.95 11.73
C GLY A 338 -9.29 4.10 12.93
N GLU A 339 -9.03 2.80 12.75
CA GLU A 339 -8.44 1.96 13.80
C GLU A 339 -6.96 2.24 13.97
N GLN A 340 -6.49 2.20 15.23
CA GLN A 340 -5.07 2.32 15.54
C GLN A 340 -4.70 1.34 16.66
N LEU A 341 -3.46 0.82 16.63
CA LEU A 341 -2.94 0.06 17.76
C LEU A 341 -2.63 1.01 18.91
N GLU A 342 -3.09 0.67 20.11
CA GLU A 342 -2.67 1.31 21.35
C GLU A 342 -1.14 1.16 21.47
N ASN A 343 -0.44 2.26 21.77
CA ASN A 343 1.02 2.34 21.77
C ASN A 343 1.72 2.07 20.41
N GLY A 344 0.97 1.92 19.32
CA GLY A 344 1.51 1.72 17.97
C GLY A 344 2.20 0.38 17.73
N ARG A 345 1.93 -0.66 18.55
CA ARG A 345 2.60 -1.96 18.46
C ARG A 345 1.72 -3.13 18.89
N VAL A 346 2.13 -4.32 18.49
CA VAL A 346 1.68 -5.59 19.07
C VAL A 346 2.48 -5.82 20.36
N GLU A 347 1.83 -6.36 21.39
CA GLU A 347 2.43 -6.66 22.69
C GLU A 347 2.52 -8.17 22.91
N ASP A 348 3.56 -8.59 23.61
CA ASP A 348 3.75 -10.00 23.99
C ASP A 348 2.99 -10.30 25.29
N ILE A 349 2.44 -11.51 25.40
CA ILE A 349 1.78 -11.96 26.62
C ILE A 349 2.77 -12.09 27.79
N CYS A 350 2.26 -12.02 29.02
CA CYS A 350 3.07 -12.29 30.21
C CYS A 350 3.23 -13.81 30.35
N VAL A 351 4.43 -14.32 30.13
CA VAL A 351 4.79 -15.72 30.37
C VAL A 351 5.44 -15.80 31.75
N LEU A 352 4.80 -16.47 32.69
CA LEU A 352 5.27 -16.54 34.07
C LEU A 352 5.71 -17.96 34.39
N ALA A 353 6.96 -18.10 34.86
CA ALA A 353 7.45 -19.35 35.45
C ALA A 353 6.83 -19.61 36.84
N ASP A 354 7.10 -20.79 37.41
CA ASP A 354 6.67 -21.17 38.76
C ASP A 354 7.23 -20.25 39.86
N ASP A 355 8.42 -19.69 39.65
CA ASP A 355 9.06 -18.72 40.54
C ASP A 355 8.76 -17.26 40.19
N GLU A 356 7.85 -16.98 39.24
CA GLU A 356 7.54 -15.63 38.78
C GLU A 356 6.08 -15.23 39.01
N ALA A 357 5.87 -13.93 39.21
CA ALA A 357 4.55 -13.32 39.28
C ALA A 357 4.58 -11.93 38.65
N VAL A 358 3.48 -11.52 38.02
CA VAL A 358 3.33 -10.15 37.53
C VAL A 358 2.57 -9.31 38.55
N LEU A 359 3.10 -8.13 38.88
CA LEU A 359 2.41 -7.12 39.69
C LEU A 359 1.54 -6.27 38.79
N LEU A 360 0.26 -6.25 39.09
CA LEU A 360 -0.78 -5.58 38.33
C LEU A 360 -1.35 -4.40 39.11
N GLN A 361 -1.91 -3.44 38.37
CA GLN A 361 -2.68 -2.34 38.94
C GLN A 361 -3.94 -2.10 38.11
N ALA A 362 -5.10 -2.04 38.77
CA ALA A 362 -6.35 -1.64 38.12
C ALA A 362 -6.32 -0.14 37.81
N ILE A 363 -6.64 0.23 36.57
CA ILE A 363 -6.77 1.61 36.12
C ILE A 363 -8.19 2.12 36.39
N GLU A 364 -9.18 1.24 36.18
CA GLU A 364 -10.60 1.50 36.39
C GLU A 364 -11.24 0.30 37.12
N PRO A 365 -12.37 0.47 37.82
CA PRO A 365 -13.00 -0.62 38.55
C PRO A 365 -13.58 -1.64 37.57
N PHE A 366 -13.32 -2.93 37.81
CA PHE A 366 -13.82 -4.01 36.96
C PHE A 366 -14.00 -5.30 37.76
N VAL A 367 -14.70 -6.26 37.16
CA VAL A 367 -14.82 -7.61 37.71
C VAL A 367 -13.81 -8.49 37.01
N ASP A 368 -12.82 -8.93 37.77
CA ASP A 368 -11.78 -9.86 37.35
C ASP A 368 -12.38 -11.27 37.32
N LEU A 369 -12.67 -11.75 36.12
CA LEU A 369 -13.14 -13.11 35.89
C LEU A 369 -11.93 -14.02 35.86
N LEU A 370 -11.57 -14.57 37.02
CA LEU A 370 -10.53 -15.57 37.11
C LEU A 370 -11.00 -16.82 36.36
N GLU A 371 -10.30 -17.17 35.29
CA GLU A 371 -10.43 -18.48 34.66
C GLU A 371 -9.89 -19.50 35.67
N GLU A 372 -10.78 -20.25 36.32
CA GLU A 372 -10.38 -21.41 37.11
C GLU A 372 -9.76 -22.43 36.16
N GLU A 373 -8.48 -22.75 36.36
CA GLU A 373 -7.88 -23.95 35.78
C GLU A 373 -8.65 -25.14 36.32
N GLY A 374 -9.34 -25.85 35.43
CA GLY A 374 -9.98 -27.11 35.78
C GLY A 374 -8.90 -28.12 36.13
N ASP A 375 -8.77 -28.45 37.41
CA ASP A 375 -8.28 -29.77 37.81
C ASP A 375 -9.20 -30.79 37.13
N GLU A 376 -8.67 -31.54 36.17
CA GLU A 376 -9.36 -32.72 35.67
C GLU A 376 -9.55 -33.68 36.86
N PRO A 377 -10.78 -34.11 37.19
CA PRO A 377 -10.93 -35.23 38.09
C PRO A 377 -10.45 -36.48 37.35
N GLU A 378 -9.26 -36.96 37.72
CA GLU A 378 -8.91 -38.37 37.56
C GLU A 378 -9.90 -39.16 38.41
N ASP A 379 -10.98 -39.66 37.80
CA ASP A 379 -11.65 -40.91 38.18
C ASP A 379 -12.66 -41.30 37.10
N GLU A 380 -12.41 -42.45 36.48
CA GLU A 380 -13.29 -43.19 35.59
C GLU A 380 -14.60 -43.56 36.32
N ASP A 381 -15.76 -43.07 35.88
CA ASP A 381 -16.87 -43.95 35.47
C ASP A 381 -18.07 -43.20 34.85
N ASP A 382 -18.84 -44.00 34.13
CA ASP A 382 -19.75 -43.75 33.01
C ASP A 382 -20.95 -42.77 33.19
N SER A 383 -21.27 -42.08 32.07
CA SER A 383 -22.61 -41.63 31.63
C SER A 383 -23.43 -40.58 32.43
N HIS A 384 -23.24 -39.29 32.14
CA HIS A 384 -24.32 -38.34 31.76
C HIS A 384 -23.77 -36.93 31.46
N VAL A 385 -23.91 -36.50 30.20
CA VAL A 385 -23.52 -35.17 29.74
C VAL A 385 -24.52 -34.13 30.24
N GLN A 386 -24.21 -33.50 31.37
CA GLN A 386 -24.70 -32.17 31.71
C GLN A 386 -23.51 -31.22 31.70
N LYS A 387 -23.53 -30.26 30.76
CA LYS A 387 -22.60 -29.12 30.72
C LYS A 387 -22.64 -28.41 32.09
N LYS A 388 -21.63 -28.66 32.93
CA LYS A 388 -21.41 -27.89 34.17
C LYS A 388 -21.16 -26.44 33.77
N LYS A 389 -22.08 -25.56 34.14
CA LYS A 389 -21.91 -24.10 34.09
C LYS A 389 -20.68 -23.75 34.93
N ALA A 390 -19.68 -23.12 34.31
CA ALA A 390 -18.59 -22.46 35.01
C ALA A 390 -19.18 -21.40 35.95
N THR A 391 -19.18 -21.68 37.26
CA THR A 391 -19.50 -20.72 38.30
C THR A 391 -18.24 -19.92 38.61
N GLY A 392 -17.83 -19.05 37.67
CA GLY A 392 -16.67 -18.18 37.88
C GLY A 392 -16.93 -17.19 39.02
N HIS A 393 -16.19 -17.29 40.11
CA HIS A 393 -16.24 -16.35 41.22
C HIS A 393 -15.48 -15.07 40.82
N GLY A 394 -16.17 -14.12 40.20
CA GLY A 394 -15.56 -12.85 39.78
C GLY A 394 -15.10 -12.02 40.97
N VAL A 395 -13.83 -11.60 40.99
CA VAL A 395 -13.26 -10.74 42.04
C VAL A 395 -13.45 -9.29 41.62
N LYS A 396 -14.16 -8.49 42.42
CA LYS A 396 -14.29 -7.05 42.15
C LYS A 396 -12.97 -6.35 42.49
N ARG A 397 -12.38 -5.67 41.51
CA ARG A 397 -11.16 -4.86 41.66
C ARG A 397 -11.53 -3.37 41.66
N GLU A 398 -11.00 -2.62 42.62
CA GLU A 398 -11.19 -1.17 42.67
C GLU A 398 -10.05 -0.44 41.93
N ALA A 399 -10.31 0.78 41.46
CA ALA A 399 -9.30 1.57 40.77
C ALA A 399 -8.08 1.84 41.67
N GLY A 400 -6.88 1.60 41.14
CA GLY A 400 -5.62 1.73 41.86
C GLY A 400 -5.23 0.53 42.73
N GLU A 401 -6.12 -0.47 42.89
CA GLU A 401 -5.81 -1.71 43.60
C GLU A 401 -4.65 -2.45 42.90
N ARG A 402 -3.76 -3.06 43.70
CA ARG A 402 -2.63 -3.84 43.22
C ARG A 402 -2.74 -5.28 43.71
N TRP A 403 -2.50 -6.21 42.80
CA TRP A 403 -2.48 -7.64 43.10
C TRP A 403 -1.42 -8.34 42.25
N MET A 404 -1.14 -9.59 42.58
CA MET A 404 -0.20 -10.41 41.83
C MET A 404 -0.93 -11.55 41.14
N VAL A 405 -0.43 -11.89 39.96
CA VAL A 405 -0.79 -13.07 39.19
C VAL A 405 0.45 -13.94 39.18
N HIS A 406 0.40 -15.07 39.88
CA HIS A 406 1.50 -16.05 39.97
C HIS A 406 1.51 -16.98 38.75
N GLY A 407 2.70 -17.47 38.37
CA GLY A 407 2.84 -18.59 37.44
C GLY A 407 2.75 -19.97 38.13
N PRO A 408 2.96 -21.07 37.40
CA PRO A 408 3.31 -21.11 35.97
C PRO A 408 2.08 -20.92 35.08
N ARG A 409 1.99 -19.80 34.34
CA ARG A 409 0.90 -19.58 33.38
C ARG A 409 1.20 -18.50 32.35
N GLU A 410 0.39 -18.50 31.31
CA GLU A 410 0.32 -17.43 30.31
C GLU A 410 -0.80 -16.45 30.70
N TYR A 411 -0.45 -15.18 30.84
CA TYR A 411 -1.38 -14.14 31.29
C TYR A 411 -1.47 -12.99 30.30
N ILE A 412 -2.71 -12.62 29.94
CA ILE A 412 -3.00 -11.48 29.09
C ILE A 412 -3.70 -10.43 29.96
N PRO A 413 -3.06 -9.27 30.23
CA PRO A 413 -3.67 -8.24 31.07
C PRO A 413 -4.93 -7.67 30.40
N PRO A 414 -6.10 -7.65 31.08
CA PRO A 414 -7.29 -7.00 30.56
C PRO A 414 -7.06 -5.49 30.30
N ILE A 415 -7.89 -4.89 29.46
CA ILE A 415 -7.81 -3.47 29.05
C ILE A 415 -7.85 -2.50 30.25
N GLN A 416 -8.50 -2.91 31.34
CA GLN A 416 -8.63 -2.16 32.58
C GLN A 416 -7.39 -2.24 33.49
N VAL A 417 -6.39 -3.05 33.13
CA VAL A 417 -5.27 -3.42 33.98
C VAL A 417 -3.95 -2.95 33.38
N LYS A 418 -3.08 -2.39 34.22
CA LYS A 418 -1.71 -2.04 33.88
C LYS A 418 -0.73 -3.00 34.53
N VAL A 419 0.18 -3.56 33.73
CA VAL A 419 1.35 -4.29 34.22
C VAL A 419 2.38 -3.30 34.78
N LEU A 420 2.80 -3.50 36.04
CA LEU A 420 3.79 -2.64 36.68
C LEU A 420 5.20 -3.22 36.60
N GLU A 421 5.38 -4.46 37.04
CA GLU A 421 6.68 -5.15 37.08
C GLU A 421 6.47 -6.67 37.16
N THR A 422 7.45 -7.42 36.67
CA THR A 422 7.56 -8.86 36.91
C THR A 422 8.43 -9.08 38.14
N ARG A 423 7.90 -9.84 39.10
CA ARG A 423 8.56 -10.22 40.34
C ARG A 423 9.00 -11.66 40.26
N ARG A 424 10.18 -11.92 40.77
CA ARG A 424 10.74 -13.26 40.89
C ARG A 424 10.94 -13.60 42.35
N ALA A 425 10.65 -14.85 42.71
CA ALA A 425 10.93 -15.37 44.03
C ALA A 425 12.45 -15.27 44.29
N ILE A 426 12.80 -14.74 45.45
CA ILE A 426 14.18 -14.59 45.88
C ILE A 426 14.52 -15.86 46.66
N PRO A 427 15.37 -16.76 46.15
CA PRO A 427 15.81 -17.91 46.92
C PRO A 427 16.69 -17.42 48.07
N LEU A 428 16.33 -17.76 49.30
CA LEU A 428 17.07 -17.43 50.51
C LEU A 428 17.39 -18.74 51.23
N ASP A 429 18.68 -19.04 51.35
CA ASP A 429 19.15 -20.14 52.20
C ASP A 429 19.00 -19.77 53.69
N THR A 430 19.16 -20.75 54.58
CA THR A 430 19.04 -20.65 56.04
C THR A 430 19.81 -19.47 56.63
N ASN A 431 20.96 -19.13 56.03
CA ASN A 431 21.87 -18.06 56.45
C ASN A 431 21.71 -16.75 55.67
N GLU A 432 20.74 -16.68 54.75
CA GLU A 432 20.47 -15.51 53.92
C GLU A 432 19.14 -14.87 54.28
N GLY A 433 19.01 -13.59 53.94
CA GLY A 433 17.76 -12.88 54.09
C GLY A 433 17.70 -11.58 53.29
N VAL A 434 16.51 -11.00 53.20
CA VAL A 434 16.27 -9.67 52.62
C VAL A 434 15.45 -8.80 53.58
N TYR A 435 15.68 -7.49 53.52
CA TYR A 435 14.82 -6.53 54.20
C TYR A 435 13.65 -6.15 53.29
N VAL A 436 12.45 -6.25 53.85
CA VAL A 436 11.19 -5.97 53.15
C VAL A 436 10.50 -4.83 53.87
N ARG A 437 10.05 -3.83 53.12
CA ARG A 437 9.21 -2.72 53.61
C ARG A 437 7.80 -2.87 53.06
N GLU A 438 6.82 -2.79 53.95
CA GLU A 438 5.43 -2.64 53.55
C GLU A 438 5.14 -1.17 53.21
N ARG A 439 4.63 -0.91 52.01
CA ARG A 439 4.41 0.44 51.47
C ARG A 439 3.24 1.17 52.12
N LYS A 440 2.25 0.44 52.62
CA LYS A 440 1.07 1.04 53.29
C LYS A 440 1.39 1.47 54.72
N THR A 441 2.07 0.62 55.49
CA THR A 441 2.34 0.84 56.91
C THR A 441 3.73 1.46 57.17
N GLY A 442 4.65 1.33 56.21
CA GLY A 442 6.06 1.67 56.39
C GLY A 442 6.83 0.66 57.24
N HIS A 443 6.19 -0.44 57.69
CA HIS A 443 6.82 -1.43 58.53
C HIS A 443 7.94 -2.15 57.78
N VAL A 444 9.12 -2.23 58.40
CA VAL A 444 10.28 -2.92 57.84
C VAL A 444 10.56 -4.16 58.68
N ARG A 445 10.82 -5.29 58.02
CA ARG A 445 11.18 -6.57 58.65
C ARG A 445 12.23 -7.31 57.83
N ALA A 446 12.95 -8.23 58.47
CA ALA A 446 13.85 -9.14 57.78
C ALA A 446 13.15 -10.48 57.49
N VAL A 447 13.22 -10.97 56.25
CA VAL A 447 12.82 -12.33 55.87
C VAL A 447 14.08 -13.17 55.71
N LYS A 448 14.12 -14.37 56.29
CA LYS A 448 15.34 -15.19 56.40
C LYS A 448 15.00 -16.67 56.22
N GLY A 449 15.87 -17.43 55.55
CA GLY A 449 15.81 -18.90 55.54
C GLY A 449 14.71 -19.54 54.70
N GLU A 450 13.93 -18.78 53.94
CA GLU A 450 12.88 -19.28 53.07
C GLU A 450 12.85 -18.51 51.75
N THR A 451 12.56 -19.19 50.64
CA THR A 451 12.33 -18.53 49.35
C THR A 451 11.18 -17.54 49.47
N TYR A 452 11.44 -16.28 49.16
CA TYR A 452 10.49 -15.21 49.41
C TYR A 452 10.13 -14.43 48.15
N MET A 453 8.82 -14.26 47.91
CA MET A 453 8.30 -13.37 46.88
C MET A 453 7.63 -12.17 47.56
N LEU A 454 8.02 -10.96 47.13
CA LEU A 454 7.47 -9.71 47.66
C LEU A 454 5.96 -9.66 47.42
N GLN A 455 5.17 -9.36 48.45
CA GLN A 455 3.72 -9.19 48.38
C GLN A 455 3.33 -7.90 47.62
N PRO A 456 2.10 -7.73 47.10
CA PRO A 456 1.74 -6.63 46.21
C PRO A 456 1.97 -5.23 46.79
N THR A 457 1.93 -5.12 48.12
CA THR A 457 2.15 -3.90 48.89
C THR A 457 3.57 -3.77 49.45
N GLU A 458 4.47 -4.68 49.13
CA GLU A 458 5.83 -4.73 49.64
C GLU A 458 6.87 -4.34 48.58
N GLU A 459 8.02 -3.89 49.06
CA GLU A 459 9.22 -3.60 48.27
C GLU A 459 10.49 -3.93 49.07
N LEU A 460 11.61 -4.13 48.39
CA LEU A 460 12.90 -4.31 49.05
C LEU A 460 13.33 -3.01 49.73
N TRP A 461 13.79 -3.13 50.97
CA TRP A 461 14.27 -2.01 51.77
C TRP A 461 15.78 -2.01 51.87
N THR A 462 16.39 -0.83 51.74
CA THR A 462 17.84 -0.68 51.86
C THR A 462 18.22 -0.33 53.29
N LYS A 463 19.01 -1.20 53.93
CA LYS A 463 19.53 -0.93 55.28
C LYS A 463 20.81 -0.12 55.20
N TYR A 464 20.78 1.06 55.81
CA TYR A 464 21.98 1.86 55.99
C TYR A 464 22.93 1.21 57.00
N VAL A 465 24.17 1.00 56.59
CA VAL A 465 25.27 0.56 57.45
C VAL A 465 26.39 1.59 57.39
N PRO A 466 26.95 2.03 58.54
CA PRO A 466 28.04 3.00 58.53
C PRO A 466 29.27 2.49 57.75
N PRO A 467 29.99 3.35 57.01
CA PRO A 467 31.15 2.94 56.20
C PRO A 467 32.24 2.19 56.98
N ALA A 468 32.43 2.54 58.26
CA ALA A 468 33.37 1.85 59.14
C ALA A 468 32.96 0.39 59.38
N VAL A 469 31.67 0.11 59.50
CA VAL A 469 31.11 -1.24 59.68
C VAL A 469 31.16 -2.02 58.36
N GLU A 470 30.87 -1.37 57.23
CA GLU A 470 31.00 -2.01 55.91
C GLU A 470 32.44 -2.48 55.62
N GLY A 471 33.44 -1.67 56.01
CA GLY A 471 34.85 -2.06 55.91
C GLY A 471 35.18 -3.28 56.77
N LEU A 472 34.64 -3.34 57.99
CA LEU A 472 34.83 -4.47 58.93
C LEU A 472 34.10 -5.75 58.47
N LEU A 473 32.91 -5.62 57.88
CA LEU A 473 32.20 -6.76 57.28
C LEU A 473 32.97 -7.32 56.08
N SER A 474 33.52 -6.43 55.24
CA SER A 474 34.30 -6.83 54.08
C SER A 474 35.61 -7.53 54.45
N SER A 475 36.27 -7.11 55.53
CA SER A 475 37.52 -7.74 55.99
C SER A 475 37.32 -9.14 56.57
N GLN A 476 36.16 -9.38 57.21
CA GLN A 476 35.79 -10.69 57.74
C GLN A 476 35.59 -11.71 56.61
N SER A 477 34.96 -11.31 55.51
CA SER A 477 34.85 -12.17 54.32
C SER A 477 36.21 -12.57 53.74
N GLY A 478 37.28 -11.83 54.05
CA GLY A 478 38.67 -12.17 53.73
C GLY A 478 39.43 -12.95 54.81
N GLY A 479 38.75 -13.42 55.87
CA GLY A 479 39.35 -14.21 56.95
C GLY A 479 40.08 -13.40 58.02
N SER A 480 39.96 -12.06 58.02
CA SER A 480 40.59 -11.20 59.01
C SER A 480 39.59 -10.76 60.08
N ALA A 481 39.93 -10.97 61.36
CA ALA A 481 39.06 -10.68 62.50
C ALA A 481 39.00 -9.19 62.90
N TYR A 482 39.85 -8.32 62.33
CA TYR A 482 39.90 -6.90 62.67
C TYR A 482 40.37 -6.04 61.48
N VAL A 483 40.03 -4.76 61.51
CA VAL A 483 40.56 -3.76 60.55
C VAL A 483 41.44 -2.77 61.30
N THR A 484 42.64 -2.56 60.77
CA THR A 484 43.54 -1.51 61.24
C THR A 484 43.05 -0.15 60.74
N ASP A 485 43.10 0.87 61.59
CA ASP A 485 42.64 2.21 61.20
C ASP A 485 43.52 2.76 60.06
N PRO A 486 42.94 3.11 58.88
CA PRO A 486 43.70 3.64 57.76
C PRO A 486 44.31 5.03 58.02
N THR A 487 43.89 5.71 59.10
CA THR A 487 44.45 7.02 59.50
C THR A 487 45.69 6.91 60.40
N LEU A 488 46.00 5.71 60.91
CA LEU A 488 47.18 5.46 61.73
C LEU A 488 48.36 5.01 60.85
N SER A 489 49.56 5.49 61.18
CA SER A 489 50.74 5.33 60.33
C SER A 489 51.16 3.87 60.12
N ASN A 490 51.57 3.53 58.90
CA ASN A 490 52.05 2.20 58.46
C ASN A 490 53.23 1.61 59.28
N LYS A 491 53.84 2.39 60.19
CA LYS A 491 54.91 1.92 61.08
C LYS A 491 54.39 1.20 62.33
N LEU A 492 53.19 1.55 62.82
CA LEU A 492 52.58 0.98 64.03
C LEU A 492 51.84 -0.35 63.77
N THR A 493 51.45 -0.60 62.52
CA THR A 493 50.70 -1.81 62.12
C THR A 493 51.58 -2.99 61.71
N ALA A 494 52.91 -2.77 61.58
CA ALA A 494 53.86 -3.79 61.14
C ALA A 494 54.00 -4.98 62.10
N SER A 495 53.69 -4.80 63.40
CA SER A 495 53.74 -5.85 64.41
C SER A 495 52.46 -6.69 64.53
N LEU A 496 51.37 -6.31 63.84
CA LEU A 496 50.07 -6.99 63.88
C LEU A 496 49.88 -8.01 62.73
N GLY A 497 50.87 -8.14 61.83
CA GLY A 497 50.75 -8.92 60.61
C GLY A 497 50.21 -8.08 59.45
N ARG A 498 50.57 -8.45 58.21
CA ARG A 498 50.12 -7.72 57.01
C ARG A 498 48.59 -7.70 56.96
N PRO A 499 47.95 -6.53 56.72
CA PRO A 499 46.58 -6.50 56.24
C PRO A 499 46.48 -7.39 55.00
N TRP A 500 45.41 -8.19 54.90
CA TRP A 500 45.14 -9.02 53.74
C TRP A 500 45.24 -8.18 52.45
N ASP A 501 46.21 -8.49 51.60
CA ASP A 501 46.47 -7.81 50.33
C ASP A 501 45.25 -8.04 49.41
N SER A 502 44.44 -7.01 49.16
CA SER A 502 43.29 -7.01 48.22
C SER A 502 43.73 -7.10 46.74
N LYS A 503 44.79 -7.86 46.44
CA LYS A 503 45.36 -7.98 45.09
C LYS A 503 44.52 -8.85 44.14
N ASN A 504 43.51 -9.56 44.63
CA ASN A 504 42.58 -10.32 43.79
C ASN A 504 41.13 -9.87 44.03
N GLY A 505 40.68 -8.90 43.24
CA GLY A 505 39.28 -8.47 43.15
C GLY A 505 38.95 -7.29 44.05
N ALA A 506 38.27 -6.28 43.51
CA ALA A 506 37.60 -5.27 44.33
C ALA A 506 36.68 -5.98 45.35
N PRO A 507 36.59 -5.50 46.61
CA PRO A 507 35.64 -6.07 47.57
C PRO A 507 34.25 -6.09 46.93
N ARG A 508 33.59 -7.26 46.91
CA ARG A 508 32.24 -7.38 46.38
C ARG A 508 31.35 -6.39 47.11
N ARG A 509 30.84 -5.40 46.37
CA ARG A 509 29.95 -4.38 46.92
C ARG A 509 28.71 -5.09 47.48
N ARG A 510 28.45 -4.94 48.77
CA ARG A 510 27.30 -5.55 49.43
C ARG A 510 26.01 -5.06 48.79
N ASP A 511 25.05 -5.96 48.62
CA ASP A 511 23.67 -5.57 48.36
C ASP A 511 23.07 -4.97 49.65
N PRO A 512 22.65 -3.69 49.64
CA PRO A 512 22.08 -3.04 50.83
C PRO A 512 20.69 -3.59 51.20
N THR A 513 20.02 -4.31 50.30
CA THR A 513 18.71 -4.93 50.56
C THR A 513 18.83 -6.30 51.23
N ARG A 514 19.98 -6.97 51.11
CA ARG A 514 20.27 -8.22 51.81
C ARG A 514 20.48 -7.97 53.30
N VAL A 515 20.00 -8.92 54.12
CA VAL A 515 20.19 -8.92 55.57
C VAL A 515 21.68 -8.92 55.89
N VAL A 516 22.09 -8.04 56.80
CA VAL A 516 23.50 -7.96 57.21
C VAL A 516 23.81 -9.14 58.08
N THR A 517 24.81 -9.92 57.67
CA THR A 517 25.26 -11.08 58.42
C THR A 517 26.70 -10.90 58.91
N PHE A 518 27.03 -11.50 60.05
CA PHE A 518 28.38 -11.52 60.62
C PHE A 518 28.64 -12.86 61.31
N GLU A 519 29.68 -13.57 60.90
CA GLU A 519 30.08 -14.86 61.50
C GLU A 519 30.95 -14.64 62.74
N VAL A 520 30.38 -14.83 63.92
CA VAL A 520 31.13 -14.67 65.18
C VAL A 520 32.11 -15.83 65.31
N PRO A 521 33.43 -15.58 65.35
CA PRO A 521 34.42 -16.65 65.46
C PRO A 521 34.31 -17.39 66.80
N HIS A 522 34.94 -18.57 66.87
CA HIS A 522 35.12 -19.29 68.13
C HIS A 522 35.75 -18.39 69.20
N ASN A 523 35.30 -18.55 70.46
CA ASN A 523 35.78 -17.78 71.61
C ASN A 523 35.70 -16.25 71.40
N ALA A 524 34.75 -15.75 70.61
CA ALA A 524 34.50 -14.33 70.46
C ALA A 524 33.07 -13.98 70.90
N GLY A 525 32.88 -12.75 71.37
CA GLY A 525 31.57 -12.16 71.64
C GLY A 525 31.32 -10.96 70.74
N ILE A 526 30.10 -10.80 70.23
CA ILE A 526 29.65 -9.59 69.50
C ILE A 526 28.49 -8.95 70.24
N GLN A 527 28.43 -7.62 70.22
CA GLN A 527 27.31 -6.85 70.73
C GLN A 527 26.50 -6.25 69.58
N VAL A 528 25.21 -6.54 69.56
CA VAL A 528 24.23 -5.94 68.66
C VAL A 528 23.31 -5.04 69.47
N TYR A 529 23.15 -3.81 69.03
CA TYR A 529 22.26 -2.82 69.65
C TYR A 529 21.01 -2.64 68.80
N ASP A 530 19.83 -2.82 69.40
CA ASP A 530 18.54 -2.56 68.77
C ASP A 530 18.05 -1.15 69.14
N TYR A 531 17.96 -0.26 68.15
CA TYR A 531 17.52 1.12 68.35
C TYR A 531 16.03 1.26 68.61
N LYS A 532 15.22 0.28 68.23
CA LYS A 532 13.77 0.31 68.45
C LYS A 532 13.41 -0.08 69.87
N THR A 533 14.04 -1.13 70.40
CA THR A 533 13.82 -1.58 71.79
C THR A 533 14.79 -0.94 72.79
N THR A 534 15.79 -0.20 72.32
CA THR A 534 16.88 0.39 73.13
C THR A 534 17.64 -0.64 73.96
N SER A 535 17.69 -1.89 73.47
CA SER A 535 18.31 -3.01 74.16
C SER A 535 19.54 -3.52 73.42
N SER A 536 20.44 -4.19 74.12
CA SER A 536 21.60 -4.87 73.52
C SER A 536 21.49 -6.36 73.74
N ARG A 537 21.85 -7.14 72.72
CA ARG A 537 22.12 -8.57 72.86
C ARG A 537 23.59 -8.86 72.59
N ILE A 538 24.15 -9.75 73.40
CA ILE A 538 25.52 -10.24 73.26
C ILE A 538 25.43 -11.68 72.77
N LEU A 539 26.16 -11.99 71.70
CA LEU A 539 26.17 -13.30 71.07
C LEU A 539 27.59 -13.85 71.09
N PHE A 540 27.75 -15.08 71.55
CA PHE A 540 29.04 -15.76 71.64
C PHE A 540 29.18 -16.76 70.49
N GLY A 541 30.34 -16.80 69.85
CA GLY A 541 30.62 -17.70 68.73
C GLY A 541 31.00 -19.13 69.14
N PRO A 542 30.95 -20.10 68.22
CA PRO A 542 30.68 -19.93 66.79
C PRO A 542 29.17 -19.76 66.50
N THR A 543 28.78 -18.64 65.89
CA THR A 543 27.37 -18.39 65.50
C THR A 543 27.29 -17.34 64.39
N LEU A 544 26.24 -17.38 63.57
CA LEU A 544 25.96 -16.35 62.55
C LEU A 544 24.96 -15.35 63.11
N VAL A 545 25.32 -14.07 63.07
CA VAL A 545 24.44 -12.98 63.51
C VAL A 545 23.81 -12.34 62.29
N MET A 546 22.47 -12.27 62.27
CA MET A 546 21.69 -11.65 61.20
C MET A 546 20.93 -10.45 61.76
N LEU A 547 21.31 -9.24 61.37
CA LEU A 547 20.74 -8.01 61.91
C LEU A 547 19.26 -7.84 61.54
N GLU A 548 18.43 -7.51 62.52
CA GLU A 548 17.09 -6.96 62.29
C GLU A 548 17.16 -5.53 61.70
N PRO A 549 16.06 -4.99 61.13
CA PRO A 549 16.05 -3.68 60.49
C PRO A 549 16.53 -2.53 61.37
N ASP A 550 16.20 -2.56 62.65
CA ASP A 550 16.54 -1.52 63.63
C ASP A 550 17.83 -1.82 64.43
N GLU A 551 18.48 -2.94 64.15
CA GLU A 551 19.72 -3.35 64.85
C GLU A 551 20.99 -2.81 64.18
N GLN A 552 22.03 -2.53 64.95
CA GLN A 552 23.37 -2.23 64.43
C GLN A 552 24.43 -2.99 65.21
N PHE A 553 25.55 -3.28 64.54
CA PHE A 553 26.74 -3.77 65.23
C PHE A 553 27.38 -2.66 66.06
N THR A 554 27.84 -3.02 67.25
CA THR A 554 28.64 -2.12 68.08
C THR A 554 30.10 -2.21 67.63
N VAL A 555 30.65 -1.11 67.13
CA VAL A 555 32.07 -1.04 66.76
C VAL A 555 32.91 -0.88 68.03
N LEU A 556 33.77 -1.84 68.30
CA LEU A 556 34.75 -1.78 69.37
C LEU A 556 36.04 -1.14 68.87
N ARG A 557 36.62 -0.27 69.71
CA ARG A 557 37.94 0.32 69.49
C ARG A 557 38.85 -0.15 70.61
N LEU A 558 39.85 -0.94 70.26
CA LEU A 558 40.78 -1.56 71.20
C LEU A 558 42.17 -0.94 71.05
N SER A 559 42.94 -0.94 72.14
CA SER A 559 44.34 -0.53 72.10
C SER A 559 45.18 -1.55 71.33
N GLY A 560 46.13 -1.07 70.52
CA GLY A 560 46.98 -1.89 69.67
C GLY A 560 48.41 -1.34 69.59
N GLY A 561 49.31 -2.04 68.90
CA GLY A 561 50.73 -1.64 68.81
C GLY A 561 51.61 -2.11 69.98
N VAL A 562 52.89 -1.76 69.91
CA VAL A 562 53.94 -1.93 70.94
C VAL A 562 54.85 -0.68 70.88
N PRO A 563 54.80 0.26 71.85
CA PRO A 563 53.91 0.32 73.02
C PRO A 563 52.42 0.44 72.64
N LYS A 564 51.51 0.10 73.57
CA LYS A 564 50.05 0.17 73.34
C LYS A 564 49.56 1.60 73.17
N GLU A 565 48.94 1.87 72.03
CA GLU A 565 48.24 3.12 71.76
C GLU A 565 46.71 2.89 71.75
N PRO A 566 45.91 3.84 72.27
CA PRO A 566 44.45 3.73 72.27
C PRO A 566 43.86 3.79 70.86
N ASN A 567 42.77 3.05 70.63
CA ASN A 567 41.95 3.08 69.39
C ASN A 567 42.62 2.59 68.08
N VAL A 568 43.72 1.83 68.16
CA VAL A 568 44.43 1.33 66.98
C VAL A 568 43.66 0.25 66.23
N ILE A 569 42.96 -0.62 66.96
CA ILE A 569 42.25 -1.77 66.40
C ILE A 569 40.76 -1.46 66.39
N ARG A 570 40.11 -1.57 65.22
CA ARG A 570 38.65 -1.53 65.09
C ARG A 570 38.14 -2.94 64.81
N THR A 571 37.15 -3.39 65.56
CA THR A 571 36.57 -4.73 65.42
C THR A 571 35.08 -4.72 65.74
N LEU A 572 34.32 -5.67 65.17
CA LEU A 572 32.92 -5.92 65.53
C LEU A 572 32.78 -6.99 66.62
N CYS A 573 33.77 -7.86 66.79
CA CYS A 573 33.77 -8.89 67.82
C CYS A 573 34.96 -8.76 68.78
N LEU A 574 34.74 -9.11 70.04
CA LEU A 574 35.74 -9.16 71.10
C LEU A 574 36.19 -10.61 71.29
N GLN A 575 37.49 -10.88 71.15
CA GLN A 575 38.06 -12.19 71.47
C GLN A 575 38.14 -12.36 72.99
N LEU A 576 37.63 -13.49 73.48
CA LEU A 576 37.53 -13.83 74.90
C LEU A 576 38.66 -14.76 75.37
N GLY A 577 39.46 -15.27 74.43
CA GLY A 577 40.76 -15.87 74.69
C GLY A 577 40.82 -17.42 74.64
N PRO A 578 41.94 -18.00 75.13
CA PRO A 578 43.15 -17.32 75.59
C PRO A 578 43.99 -16.80 74.41
N ASP A 579 44.21 -15.48 74.35
CA ASP A 579 45.10 -14.84 73.37
C ASP A 579 46.08 -13.91 74.12
N PHE A 580 47.29 -13.74 73.58
CA PHE A 580 48.38 -13.01 74.24
C PHE A 580 48.64 -11.67 73.52
N MET A 581 48.48 -10.56 74.25
CA MET A 581 48.86 -9.24 73.75
C MET A 581 50.25 -8.84 74.26
N ARG A 582 51.08 -8.29 73.38
CA ARG A 582 52.38 -7.69 73.74
C ARG A 582 52.22 -6.20 74.01
N ASP A 583 52.97 -5.69 74.98
CA ASP A 583 53.08 -4.27 75.30
C ASP A 583 54.51 -3.93 75.74
N GLN A 584 54.89 -2.67 75.61
CA GLN A 584 56.12 -2.10 76.13
C GLN A 584 55.75 -0.99 77.11
N ILE A 585 56.04 -1.20 78.39
CA ILE A 585 55.86 -0.18 79.43
C ILE A 585 56.97 0.85 79.22
N VAL A 586 56.59 2.09 78.92
CA VAL A 586 57.50 3.23 78.73
C VAL A 586 57.50 4.09 79.98
#